data_AF-A0A2G6VTA8-F1
#
_entry.id   AF-A0A2G6VTA8-F1
#
_cell.length_a   1.000
_cell.length_b   1.000
_cell.length_c   1.000
_cell.angle_alpha   90.00
_cell.angle_beta   90.00
_cell.angle_gamma   90.00
#
_symmetry.space_group_name_H-M   'P 1'
#
loop_
_entity.id
_entity.type
_entity.pdbx_description
1 polymer ?
#
loop_
_entity_poly.entity_id
_entity_poly.type
_entity_poly.pdbx_seq_one_letter_code
_entity_poly.pdbx_strand_id
1 'polypeptide(L)'
;MNLVLNNQEHQIIEETEVIVFPKRNFIEANTSEVSLHHLKNECTIPVFAKDNECTISHYEFINSTKEVVEDVLNYKGILKPDIRVSHVIKGRIPTAIGKPAKELLEHEKTIYYERMAFVIEVPEISEVINGNKLNLTIGGVRSYNQENLFSKKSMEKFKVFVGFQNSVCTNLCISTDGLQDDLRISSVLELKAKVYELINNYKKKEHLINMERMFRHSLTEVQFAHLIGKMKLFPYLSKEEKQILFPLAMNDTQLNIVVRDYHTDAHFSKSENNTISFWNLYNLFTEANKSTYIDSNLERNVNAYAYVNYLLNAIENEESNYFIH
;
A
#
# COMPACT_ATOMS: atom_id res chain seq x y z
N MET A 1 -11.90 38.07 3.33
CA MET A 1 -11.67 36.64 3.07
C MET A 1 -12.95 36.15 2.42
N ASN A 2 -12.97 36.04 1.09
CA ASN A 2 -14.21 35.75 0.35
C ASN A 2 -14.15 34.30 -0.13
N LEU A 3 -14.93 33.45 0.52
CA LEU A 3 -15.22 32.09 0.09
C LEU A 3 -16.24 32.17 -1.06
N VAL A 4 -15.91 31.61 -2.22
CA VAL A 4 -16.82 31.52 -3.36
C VAL A 4 -17.46 30.13 -3.34
N LEU A 5 -18.78 30.10 -3.19
CA LEU A 5 -19.61 28.90 -3.33
C LEU A 5 -19.89 28.65 -4.82
N ASN A 6 -19.50 27.49 -5.34
CA ASN A 6 -19.84 27.07 -6.70
C ASN A 6 -21.20 26.35 -6.71
N ASN A 7 -22.16 26.87 -7.48
CA ASN A 7 -23.41 26.18 -7.82
C ASN A 7 -23.16 25.21 -8.98
N GLN A 8 -23.63 23.97 -8.86
CA GLN A 8 -23.59 22.97 -9.93
C GLN A 8 -24.97 22.83 -10.59
N GLU A 9 -25.04 23.08 -11.89
CA GLU A 9 -26.15 22.64 -12.73
C GLU A 9 -25.99 21.15 -13.08
N HIS A 10 -27.05 20.38 -12.88
CA HIS A 10 -27.10 18.95 -13.18
C HIS A 10 -27.00 18.70 -14.69
N GLN A 11 -25.94 18.02 -15.13
CA GLN A 11 -25.91 17.34 -16.43
C GLN A 11 -25.90 15.83 -16.21
N ILE A 12 -26.93 15.17 -16.74
CA ILE A 12 -27.10 13.72 -16.77
C ILE A 12 -26.17 13.21 -17.89
N ILE A 13 -25.24 12.31 -17.57
CA ILE A 13 -24.34 11.66 -18.54
C ILE A 13 -24.78 10.19 -18.68
N GLU A 14 -25.02 9.77 -19.92
CA GLU A 14 -25.49 8.43 -20.31
C GLU A 14 -24.44 7.33 -20.04
N GLU A 15 -24.91 6.16 -19.60
CA GLU A 15 -24.13 4.96 -19.32
C GLU A 15 -23.71 4.22 -20.62
N THR A 16 -22.69 4.69 -21.33
CA THR A 16 -21.89 3.79 -22.22
C THR A 16 -20.60 4.46 -22.67
N GLU A 17 -19.52 4.23 -21.93
CA GLU A 17 -18.14 4.01 -22.42
C GLU A 17 -17.24 3.90 -21.18
N VAL A 18 -17.24 2.74 -20.52
CA VAL A 18 -16.21 2.45 -19.52
C VAL A 18 -14.92 2.23 -20.30
N ILE A 19 -14.13 3.29 -20.44
CA ILE A 19 -12.74 3.20 -20.91
C ILE A 19 -12.01 2.29 -19.92
N VAL A 20 -11.82 1.02 -20.31
CA VAL A 20 -11.02 0.07 -19.53
C VAL A 20 -9.56 0.44 -19.70
N PHE A 21 -9.06 1.31 -18.83
CA PHE A 21 -7.64 1.56 -18.71
C PHE A 21 -6.93 0.27 -18.27
N PRO A 22 -5.71 -0.03 -18.78
CA PRO A 22 -4.94 -1.17 -18.28
C PRO A 22 -4.71 -0.97 -16.77
N LYS A 23 -5.09 -1.99 -15.98
CA LYS A 23 -4.96 -1.95 -14.51
C LYS A 23 -3.49 -1.68 -14.16
N ARG A 24 -3.22 -0.52 -13.55
CA ARG A 24 -1.88 -0.19 -13.01
C ARG A 24 -1.55 -1.16 -11.87
N ASN A 25 -0.28 -1.26 -11.51
CA ASN A 25 0.14 -2.13 -10.41
C ASN A 25 0.01 -1.38 -9.07
N PHE A 26 -0.39 -2.09 -8.00
CA PHE A 26 -0.43 -1.50 -6.65
C PHE A 26 0.97 -1.18 -6.09
N ILE A 27 2.01 -1.77 -6.69
CA ILE A 27 3.44 -1.50 -6.43
C ILE A 27 4.23 -1.78 -7.70
N GLU A 28 5.25 -0.96 -7.99
CA GLU A 28 6.00 -1.02 -9.25
C GLU A 28 7.50 -1.22 -9.05
N ALA A 29 8.05 -0.74 -7.93
CA ALA A 29 9.49 -0.71 -7.71
C ALA A 29 10.13 -2.11 -7.58
N ASN A 30 10.86 -2.53 -8.62
CA ASN A 30 11.69 -3.74 -8.62
C ASN A 30 10.92 -5.03 -8.28
N THR A 31 9.64 -5.10 -8.67
CA THR A 31 8.79 -6.28 -8.44
C THR A 31 8.42 -7.00 -9.72
N SER A 32 8.20 -8.31 -9.63
CA SER A 32 7.58 -9.13 -10.67
C SER A 32 6.25 -9.71 -10.18
N GLU A 33 5.30 -9.86 -11.09
CA GLU A 33 4.04 -10.56 -10.82
C GLU A 33 4.24 -12.08 -10.80
N VAL A 34 3.57 -12.77 -9.88
CA VAL A 34 3.54 -14.23 -9.81
C VAL A 34 2.14 -14.74 -9.47
N SER A 35 1.84 -15.99 -9.81
CA SER A 35 0.56 -16.61 -9.45
C SER A 35 0.62 -17.30 -8.08
N LEU A 36 -0.54 -17.46 -7.43
CA LEU A 36 -0.64 -18.24 -6.21
C LEU A 36 -0.26 -19.72 -6.45
N HIS A 37 -0.53 -20.25 -7.65
CA HIS A 37 -0.12 -21.60 -8.05
C HIS A 37 1.40 -21.74 -8.07
N HIS A 38 2.11 -20.77 -8.64
CA HIS A 38 3.57 -20.74 -8.68
C HIS A 38 4.16 -20.76 -7.27
N LEU A 39 3.64 -19.92 -6.37
CA LEU A 39 4.08 -19.90 -4.97
C LEU A 39 3.83 -21.23 -4.23
N LYS A 40 2.81 -22.00 -4.61
CA LYS A 40 2.47 -23.29 -4.00
C LYS A 40 3.33 -24.45 -4.52
N ASN A 41 3.50 -24.51 -5.84
CA ASN A 41 3.95 -25.72 -6.53
C ASN A 41 5.39 -25.62 -7.05
N GLU A 42 5.92 -24.41 -7.23
CA GLU A 42 7.22 -24.18 -7.86
C GLU A 42 8.24 -23.51 -6.92
N CYS A 43 7.78 -22.92 -5.81
CA CYS A 43 8.63 -22.29 -4.81
C CYS A 43 8.98 -23.25 -3.67
N THR A 44 10.25 -23.26 -3.26
CA THR A 44 10.69 -23.89 -2.01
C THR A 44 10.37 -23.02 -0.80
N ILE A 45 10.18 -23.66 0.36
CA ILE A 45 9.91 -22.97 1.63
C ILE A 45 11.22 -22.88 2.42
N PRO A 46 11.67 -21.68 2.81
CA PRO A 46 12.82 -21.51 3.68
C PRO A 46 12.60 -22.14 5.07
N VAL A 47 13.68 -22.60 5.69
CA VAL A 47 13.67 -23.24 7.02
C VAL A 47 14.61 -22.49 7.97
N PHE A 48 14.38 -22.64 9.28
CA PHE A 48 15.29 -22.19 10.32
C PHE A 48 16.46 -23.17 10.46
N ALA A 49 17.69 -22.71 10.32
CA ALA A 49 18.86 -23.57 10.14
C ALA A 49 19.22 -24.42 11.37
N LYS A 50 18.86 -23.99 12.59
CA LYS A 50 19.27 -24.69 13.83
C LYS A 50 18.38 -25.85 14.22
N ASP A 51 17.13 -25.85 13.80
CA ASP A 51 16.12 -26.87 14.13
C ASP A 51 15.39 -27.41 12.90
N ASN A 52 15.71 -26.90 11.70
CA ASN A 52 15.17 -27.33 10.41
C ASN A 52 13.63 -27.21 10.33
N GLU A 53 13.05 -26.32 11.11
CA GLU A 53 11.63 -26.02 11.11
C GLU A 53 11.27 -25.11 9.92
N CYS A 54 10.17 -25.41 9.23
CA CYS A 54 9.69 -24.58 8.12
C CYS A 54 9.20 -23.21 8.61
N THR A 55 9.47 -22.19 7.82
CA THR A 55 8.77 -20.91 7.91
C THR A 55 7.32 -21.06 7.44
N ILE A 56 6.45 -20.13 7.83
CA ILE A 56 5.14 -19.98 7.16
C ILE A 56 5.41 -19.48 5.74
N SER A 57 4.95 -20.19 4.72
CA SER A 57 5.22 -19.83 3.33
C SER A 57 4.42 -18.60 2.87
N HIS A 58 4.85 -17.99 1.75
CA HIS A 58 4.07 -16.95 1.08
C HIS A 58 2.68 -17.44 0.67
N TYR A 59 2.58 -18.68 0.19
CA TYR A 59 1.31 -19.30 -0.15
C TYR A 59 0.38 -19.44 1.06
N GLU A 60 0.88 -19.96 2.18
CA GLU A 60 0.09 -20.11 3.40
C GLU A 60 -0.40 -18.77 3.93
N PHE A 61 0.43 -17.73 3.86
CA PHE A 61 0.03 -16.39 4.25
C PHE A 61 -1.14 -15.88 3.40
N ILE A 62 -1.00 -15.88 2.07
CA ILE A 62 -2.04 -15.39 1.16
C ILE A 62 -3.33 -16.22 1.30
N ASN A 63 -3.20 -17.55 1.31
CA ASN A 63 -4.34 -18.44 1.39
C ASN A 63 -5.09 -18.31 2.72
N SER A 64 -4.37 -18.15 3.83
CA SER A 64 -4.99 -17.97 5.15
C SER A 64 -5.70 -16.63 5.27
N THR A 65 -5.12 -15.55 4.73
CA THR A 65 -5.78 -14.25 4.66
C THR A 65 -7.04 -14.33 3.78
N LYS A 66 -6.95 -15.00 2.63
CA LYS A 66 -8.10 -15.22 1.75
C LYS A 66 -9.25 -15.95 2.47
N GLU A 67 -8.96 -17.05 3.15
CA GLU A 67 -9.96 -17.82 3.90
C GLU A 67 -10.65 -16.98 4.97
N VAL A 68 -9.90 -16.12 5.68
CA VAL A 68 -10.48 -15.20 6.68
C VAL A 68 -11.37 -14.14 6.01
N VAL A 69 -10.96 -13.58 4.88
CA VAL A 69 -11.79 -12.60 4.14
C VAL A 69 -13.09 -13.25 3.66
N GLU A 70 -13.04 -14.50 3.16
CA GLU A 70 -14.22 -15.24 2.74
C GLU A 70 -15.19 -15.49 3.91
N ASP A 71 -14.66 -15.88 5.07
CA ASP A 71 -15.45 -16.14 6.28
C ASP A 71 -16.08 -14.87 6.86
N VAL A 72 -15.28 -13.82 7.11
CA VAL A 72 -15.75 -12.57 7.72
C VAL A 72 -16.81 -11.86 6.86
N LEU A 73 -16.64 -11.90 5.54
CA LEU A 73 -17.54 -11.22 4.61
C LEU A 73 -18.65 -12.12 4.07
N ASN A 74 -18.67 -13.41 4.45
CA ASN A 74 -19.54 -14.43 3.85
C ASN A 74 -19.48 -14.38 2.31
N TYR A 75 -18.27 -14.21 1.77
CA TYR A 75 -18.03 -13.93 0.37
C TYR A 75 -18.22 -15.20 -0.46
N LYS A 76 -19.05 -15.15 -1.50
CA LYS A 76 -19.37 -16.31 -2.35
C LYS A 76 -18.66 -16.30 -3.71
N GLY A 77 -18.00 -15.21 -4.06
CA GLY A 77 -17.25 -15.08 -5.31
C GLY A 77 -15.87 -15.74 -5.25
N ILE A 78 -15.07 -15.52 -6.30
CA ILE A 78 -13.68 -15.96 -6.33
C ILE A 78 -12.78 -14.78 -5.98
N LEU A 79 -12.17 -14.80 -4.80
CA LEU A 79 -11.11 -13.85 -4.46
C LEU A 79 -9.82 -14.24 -5.20
N LYS A 80 -9.31 -13.28 -5.98
CA LYS A 80 -8.07 -13.40 -6.76
C LYS A 80 -7.03 -12.43 -6.18
N PRO A 81 -5.98 -12.93 -5.52
CA PRO A 81 -4.89 -12.09 -5.06
C PRO A 81 -4.05 -11.58 -6.25
N ASP A 82 -3.74 -10.29 -6.28
CA ASP A 82 -2.64 -9.72 -7.08
C ASP A 82 -1.37 -9.79 -6.23
N ILE A 83 -0.33 -10.43 -6.75
CA ILE A 83 0.86 -10.82 -5.98
C ILE A 83 2.10 -10.29 -6.66
N ARG A 84 2.92 -9.58 -5.88
CA ARG A 84 4.18 -8.99 -6.31
C ARG A 84 5.31 -9.50 -5.45
N VAL A 85 6.38 -9.96 -6.09
CA VAL A 85 7.57 -10.49 -5.42
C VAL A 85 8.80 -9.76 -5.87
N SER A 86 9.83 -9.75 -5.03
CA SER A 86 11.16 -9.24 -5.41
C SER A 86 12.27 -10.09 -4.81
N HIS A 87 13.47 -9.93 -5.37
CA HIS A 87 14.69 -10.62 -4.92
C HIS A 87 14.57 -12.14 -4.94
N VAL A 88 14.71 -12.70 -6.14
CA VAL A 88 14.66 -14.15 -6.35
C VAL A 88 15.89 -14.80 -5.74
N ILE A 89 15.67 -15.72 -4.81
CA ILE A 89 16.71 -16.58 -4.26
C ILE A 89 16.71 -17.89 -5.02
N LYS A 90 17.83 -18.19 -5.67
CA LYS A 90 18.01 -19.41 -6.47
C LYS A 90 18.89 -20.39 -5.70
N GLY A 91 18.36 -21.57 -5.46
CA GLY A 91 19.04 -22.70 -4.85
C GLY A 91 19.15 -23.87 -5.81
N ARG A 92 19.47 -25.04 -5.25
CA ARG A 92 19.56 -26.30 -5.99
C ARG A 92 19.19 -27.48 -5.10
N ILE A 93 18.75 -28.57 -5.72
CA ILE A 93 18.44 -29.81 -5.01
C ILE A 93 19.72 -30.48 -4.47
N PRO A 94 19.62 -31.34 -3.44
CA PRO A 94 20.80 -31.94 -2.78
C PRO A 94 21.74 -32.70 -3.73
N THR A 95 21.20 -33.38 -4.75
CA THR A 95 21.98 -34.16 -5.71
C THR A 95 22.80 -33.30 -6.68
N ALA A 96 22.61 -31.97 -6.70
CA ALA A 96 23.27 -31.02 -7.59
C ALA A 96 24.23 -30.04 -6.87
N ILE A 97 24.56 -30.27 -5.58
CA ILE A 97 25.36 -29.35 -4.75
C ILE A 97 26.70 -28.93 -5.36
N GLY A 98 27.39 -29.83 -6.08
CA GLY A 98 28.67 -29.54 -6.74
C GLY A 98 28.58 -29.08 -8.19
N LYS A 99 27.39 -29.09 -8.82
CA LYS A 99 27.25 -28.76 -10.25
C LYS A 99 27.44 -27.26 -10.49
N PRO A 100 28.27 -26.84 -11.47
CA PRO A 100 28.34 -25.44 -11.89
C PRO A 100 26.97 -24.90 -12.29
N ALA A 101 26.70 -23.62 -12.02
CA ALA A 101 25.38 -23.02 -12.27
C ALA A 101 24.91 -23.12 -13.73
N LYS A 102 25.85 -23.16 -14.69
CA LYS A 102 25.58 -23.31 -16.12
C LYS A 102 25.14 -24.72 -16.53
N GLU A 103 25.41 -25.71 -15.68
CA GLU A 103 25.12 -27.13 -15.92
C GLU A 103 23.89 -27.62 -15.16
N LEU A 104 23.28 -26.76 -14.33
CA LEU A 104 22.06 -27.10 -13.60
C LEU A 104 20.87 -27.24 -14.56
N LEU A 105 20.24 -28.41 -14.53
CA LEU A 105 18.98 -28.66 -15.21
C LEU A 105 17.85 -27.92 -14.48
N GLU A 106 16.74 -27.64 -15.17
CA GLU A 106 15.67 -26.81 -14.60
C GLU A 106 15.06 -27.44 -13.34
N HIS A 107 14.83 -28.75 -13.36
CA HIS A 107 14.32 -29.49 -12.19
C HIS A 107 15.31 -29.55 -11.01
N GLU A 108 16.58 -29.21 -11.25
CA GLU A 108 17.60 -29.17 -10.20
C GLU A 108 17.67 -27.80 -9.51
N LYS A 109 17.07 -26.77 -10.11
CA LYS A 109 17.02 -25.42 -9.56
C LYS A 109 15.85 -25.33 -8.59
N THR A 110 16.08 -24.69 -7.45
CA THR A 110 15.02 -24.31 -6.53
C THR A 110 14.92 -22.79 -6.49
N ILE A 111 13.73 -22.28 -6.24
CA ILE A 111 13.51 -20.84 -6.14
C ILE A 111 12.62 -20.51 -4.96
N TYR A 112 12.86 -19.36 -4.37
CA TYR A 112 11.86 -18.64 -3.58
C TYR A 112 12.13 -17.15 -3.71
N TYR A 113 11.25 -16.33 -3.16
CA TYR A 113 11.40 -14.87 -3.19
C TYR A 113 11.65 -14.36 -1.79
N GLU A 114 12.61 -13.46 -1.62
CA GLU A 114 12.93 -12.89 -0.32
C GLU A 114 11.80 -12.00 0.21
N ARG A 115 11.08 -11.30 -0.69
CA ARG A 115 9.99 -10.39 -0.35
C ARG A 115 8.76 -10.67 -1.21
N MET A 116 7.59 -10.63 -0.59
CA MET A 116 6.28 -10.76 -1.24
C MET A 116 5.29 -9.75 -0.66
N ALA A 117 4.54 -9.10 -1.54
CA ALA A 117 3.37 -8.31 -1.23
C ALA A 117 2.17 -8.87 -2.00
N PHE A 118 0.99 -8.82 -1.40
CA PHE A 118 -0.23 -9.18 -2.10
C PHE A 118 -1.40 -8.28 -1.70
N VAL A 119 -2.38 -8.17 -2.59
CA VAL A 119 -3.65 -7.51 -2.33
C VAL A 119 -4.80 -8.39 -2.81
N ILE A 120 -5.86 -8.44 -2.03
CA ILE A 120 -7.13 -9.11 -2.32
C ILE A 120 -8.19 -8.03 -2.33
N GLU A 121 -8.63 -7.68 -3.53
CA GLU A 121 -9.72 -6.75 -3.77
C GLU A 121 -11.06 -7.47 -3.57
N VAL A 122 -12.01 -6.81 -2.91
CA VAL A 122 -13.38 -7.27 -2.67
C VAL A 122 -14.35 -6.32 -3.39
N PRO A 123 -14.63 -6.55 -4.68
CA PRO A 123 -15.37 -5.59 -5.51
C PRO A 123 -16.82 -5.33 -5.06
N GLU A 124 -17.45 -6.29 -4.39
CA GLU A 124 -18.82 -6.18 -3.84
C GLU A 124 -18.92 -5.14 -2.72
N ILE A 125 -17.80 -4.81 -2.06
CA ILE A 125 -17.75 -3.76 -1.04
C ILE A 125 -17.01 -2.59 -1.66
N SER A 126 -17.76 -1.71 -2.31
CA SER A 126 -17.21 -0.56 -3.00
C SER A 126 -17.96 0.73 -2.67
N GLU A 127 -17.25 1.84 -2.76
CA GLU A 127 -17.78 3.20 -2.56
C GLU A 127 -17.26 4.09 -3.67
N VAL A 128 -17.99 5.16 -3.99
CA VAL A 128 -17.57 6.14 -5.01
C VAL A 128 -17.26 7.45 -4.33
N ILE A 129 -15.98 7.85 -4.36
CA ILE A 129 -15.53 9.14 -3.84
C ILE A 129 -15.04 9.98 -5.01
N ASN A 130 -15.72 11.12 -5.25
CA ASN A 130 -15.41 12.04 -6.34
C ASN A 130 -15.29 11.37 -7.72
N GLY A 131 -16.25 10.50 -8.06
CA GLY A 131 -16.25 9.74 -9.31
C GLY A 131 -15.20 8.62 -9.39
N ASN A 132 -14.37 8.42 -8.35
CA ASN A 132 -13.43 7.31 -8.28
C ASN A 132 -14.06 6.16 -7.50
N LYS A 133 -14.16 4.99 -8.14
CA LYS A 133 -14.58 3.76 -7.47
C LYS A 133 -13.45 3.26 -6.58
N LEU A 134 -13.77 3.04 -5.31
CA LEU A 134 -12.89 2.48 -4.30
C LEU A 134 -13.43 1.11 -3.89
N ASN A 135 -12.61 0.08 -3.98
CA ASN A 135 -12.99 -1.27 -3.54
C ASN A 135 -12.29 -1.59 -2.22
N LEU A 136 -12.97 -2.26 -1.30
CA LEU A 136 -12.35 -2.74 -0.07
C LEU A 136 -11.22 -3.70 -0.45
N THR A 137 -10.04 -3.50 0.12
CA THR A 137 -8.85 -4.28 -0.19
C THR A 137 -8.15 -4.71 1.09
N ILE A 138 -7.84 -5.99 1.17
CA ILE A 138 -7.09 -6.61 2.25
C ILE A 138 -5.80 -7.16 1.66
N GLY A 139 -4.68 -7.03 2.35
CA GLY A 139 -3.42 -7.53 1.83
C GLY A 139 -2.36 -7.66 2.90
N GLY A 140 -1.14 -7.92 2.45
CA GLY A 140 -0.03 -8.05 3.38
C GLY A 140 1.32 -8.13 2.71
N VAL A 141 2.35 -8.02 3.54
CA VAL A 141 3.76 -8.13 3.16
C VAL A 141 4.43 -9.17 4.04
N ARG A 142 5.25 -10.01 3.40
CA ARG A 142 6.15 -10.95 4.06
C ARG A 142 7.53 -10.84 3.45
N SER A 143 8.52 -10.72 4.32
CA SER A 143 9.91 -10.53 3.90
C SER A 143 10.83 -11.39 4.75
N TYR A 144 11.40 -12.45 4.18
CA TYR A 144 12.30 -13.37 4.87
C TYR A 144 13.61 -12.71 5.33
N ASN A 145 14.00 -11.58 4.74
CA ASN A 145 15.17 -10.80 5.18
C ASN A 145 14.98 -10.14 6.55
N GLN A 146 13.74 -10.05 7.03
CA GLN A 146 13.42 -9.56 8.37
C GLN A 146 13.50 -10.68 9.42
N GLU A 147 13.68 -11.92 8.97
CA GLU A 147 13.86 -13.12 9.79
C GLU A 147 15.33 -13.46 9.98
N ASN A 148 15.65 -14.07 11.13
CA ASN A 148 16.94 -14.70 11.33
C ASN A 148 16.85 -16.20 11.01
N LEU A 149 16.88 -16.54 9.72
CA LEU A 149 16.83 -17.95 9.28
C LEU A 149 18.02 -18.79 9.74
N PHE A 150 19.11 -18.18 10.25
CA PHE A 150 20.24 -18.91 10.84
C PHE A 150 20.03 -19.30 12.30
N SER A 151 18.87 -18.98 12.87
CA SER A 151 18.51 -19.27 14.26
C SER A 151 17.58 -20.49 14.38
N LYS A 152 17.06 -20.72 15.60
CA LYS A 152 15.94 -21.65 15.82
C LYS A 152 14.65 -20.94 15.44
N LYS A 153 13.59 -21.68 15.13
CA LYS A 153 12.29 -21.09 14.86
C LYS A 153 11.86 -20.17 15.99
N SER A 154 11.45 -18.97 15.61
CA SER A 154 10.95 -17.93 16.49
C SER A 154 9.68 -17.34 15.88
N MET A 155 9.08 -16.37 16.55
CA MET A 155 7.95 -15.65 15.97
C MET A 155 8.40 -14.95 14.68
N GLU A 156 7.65 -15.21 13.62
CA GLU A 156 7.88 -14.70 12.28
C GLU A 156 7.11 -13.39 12.11
N LYS A 157 7.65 -12.45 11.33
CA LYS A 157 7.11 -11.12 11.09
C LYS A 157 6.29 -11.07 9.81
N PHE A 158 5.19 -10.35 9.91
CA PHE A 158 4.26 -10.10 8.84
C PHE A 158 3.75 -8.66 8.93
N LYS A 159 3.24 -8.17 7.81
CA LYS A 159 2.41 -6.97 7.78
C LYS A 159 1.08 -7.34 7.16
N VAL A 160 -0.01 -6.90 7.76
CA VAL A 160 -1.36 -7.09 7.23
C VAL A 160 -2.04 -5.74 7.21
N PHE A 161 -2.81 -5.46 6.17
CA PHE A 161 -3.61 -4.26 6.09
C PHE A 161 -5.03 -4.54 5.58
N VAL A 162 -5.93 -3.63 5.93
CA VAL A 162 -7.27 -3.47 5.37
C VAL A 162 -7.47 -1.99 5.05
N GLY A 163 -8.02 -1.71 3.87
CA GLY A 163 -8.20 -0.35 3.39
C GLY A 163 -9.04 -0.36 2.12
N PHE A 164 -8.83 0.65 1.28
CA PHE A 164 -9.49 0.75 -0.01
C PHE A 164 -8.46 0.86 -1.12
N GLN A 165 -8.78 0.32 -2.29
CA GLN A 165 -8.00 0.53 -3.50
C GLN A 165 -8.76 1.41 -4.48
N ASN A 166 -8.15 2.51 -4.90
CA ASN A 166 -8.70 3.37 -5.93
C ASN A 166 -8.58 2.69 -7.30
N SER A 167 -9.69 2.34 -7.93
CA SER A 167 -9.70 1.58 -9.19
C SER A 167 -9.05 2.32 -10.37
N VAL A 168 -8.97 3.66 -10.33
CA VAL A 168 -8.39 4.47 -11.43
C VAL A 168 -6.89 4.23 -11.56
N CYS A 169 -6.17 4.31 -10.44
CA CYS A 169 -4.72 4.18 -10.44
C CYS A 169 -4.20 2.99 -9.64
N THR A 170 -5.05 2.20 -8.97
CA THR A 170 -4.69 1.11 -8.05
C THR A 170 -3.95 1.54 -6.79
N ASN A 171 -4.07 2.82 -6.41
CA ASN A 171 -3.53 3.37 -5.17
C ASN A 171 -4.15 2.70 -3.95
N LEU A 172 -3.31 2.33 -3.00
CA LEU A 172 -3.74 1.76 -1.72
C LEU A 172 -4.00 2.89 -0.73
N CYS A 173 -5.28 3.11 -0.44
CA CYS A 173 -5.75 4.02 0.59
C CYS A 173 -5.86 3.25 1.92
N ILE A 174 -4.90 3.45 2.82
CA ILE A 174 -4.80 2.72 4.09
C ILE A 174 -4.81 3.74 5.24
N SER A 175 -5.75 3.58 6.17
CA SER A 175 -5.83 4.40 7.38
C SER A 175 -4.88 3.88 8.46
N THR A 176 -4.70 4.67 9.52
CA THR A 176 -3.82 4.32 10.65
C THR A 176 -4.28 3.09 11.42
N ASP A 177 -5.59 2.87 11.55
CA ASP A 177 -6.18 1.66 12.15
C ASP A 177 -6.31 0.49 11.16
N GLY A 178 -6.03 0.75 9.88
CA GLY A 178 -6.08 -0.24 8.81
C GLY A 178 -4.78 -1.01 8.60
N LEU A 179 -3.71 -0.73 9.35
CA LEU A 179 -2.41 -1.38 9.20
C LEU A 179 -1.92 -2.00 10.51
N GLN A 180 -1.50 -3.26 10.43
CA GLN A 180 -0.72 -3.95 11.44
C GLN A 180 0.68 -4.22 10.85
N ASP A 181 1.68 -3.44 11.25
CA ASP A 181 3.02 -3.38 10.62
C ASP A 181 4.12 -4.21 11.30
N ASP A 182 3.98 -4.57 12.58
CA ASP A 182 4.85 -5.54 13.29
C ASP A 182 4.01 -6.72 13.84
N LEU A 183 3.40 -7.48 12.93
CA LEU A 183 2.64 -8.67 13.31
C LEU A 183 3.59 -9.85 13.51
N ARG A 184 3.77 -10.26 14.78
CA ARG A 184 4.63 -11.40 15.17
C ARG A 184 3.79 -12.63 15.41
N ILE A 185 4.06 -13.69 14.66
CA ILE A 185 3.21 -14.88 14.61
C ILE A 185 4.03 -16.14 14.74
N SER A 186 3.52 -17.09 15.50
CA SER A 186 4.11 -18.43 15.69
C SER A 186 3.45 -19.51 14.84
N SER A 187 2.22 -19.29 14.35
CA SER A 187 1.45 -20.28 13.60
C SER A 187 0.44 -19.67 12.62
N VAL A 188 0.04 -20.45 11.62
CA VAL A 188 -1.00 -20.06 10.66
C VAL A 188 -2.35 -19.77 11.35
N LEU A 189 -2.67 -20.47 12.44
CA LEU A 189 -3.89 -20.22 13.21
C LEU A 189 -3.88 -18.83 13.86
N GLU A 190 -2.76 -18.46 14.47
CA GLU A 190 -2.57 -17.13 15.06
C GLU A 190 -2.60 -16.03 14.00
N LEU A 191 -2.00 -16.27 12.82
CA LEU A 191 -2.13 -15.39 11.66
C LEU A 191 -3.61 -15.13 11.32
N LYS A 192 -4.41 -16.19 11.17
CA LYS A 192 -5.84 -16.04 10.84
C LYS A 192 -6.59 -15.24 11.90
N ALA A 193 -6.34 -15.52 13.18
CA ALA A 193 -6.96 -14.79 14.27
C ALA A 193 -6.63 -13.29 14.23
N LYS A 194 -5.38 -12.94 13.91
CA LYS A 194 -4.92 -11.55 13.83
C LYS A 194 -5.44 -10.82 12.60
N VAL A 195 -5.55 -11.50 11.46
CA VAL A 195 -6.23 -10.97 10.26
C VAL A 195 -7.71 -10.72 10.57
N TYR A 196 -8.37 -11.66 11.24
CA TYR A 196 -9.79 -11.54 11.63
C TYR A 196 -10.01 -10.35 12.57
N GLU A 197 -9.14 -10.19 13.58
CA GLU A 197 -9.16 -9.07 14.52
C GLU A 197 -9.01 -7.72 13.80
N LEU A 198 -8.04 -7.61 12.89
CA LEU A 198 -7.82 -6.38 12.11
C LEU A 198 -9.05 -6.00 11.27
N ILE A 199 -9.62 -6.95 10.53
CA ILE A 199 -10.78 -6.68 9.67
C ILE A 199 -11.99 -6.22 10.49
N ASN A 200 -12.24 -6.83 11.65
CA ASN A 200 -13.40 -6.48 12.48
C ASN A 200 -13.22 -5.17 13.26
N ASN A 201 -11.98 -4.80 13.62
CA ASN A 201 -11.69 -3.57 14.35
C ASN A 201 -11.50 -2.36 13.42
N TYR A 202 -11.33 -2.58 12.12
CA TYR A 202 -11.14 -1.51 11.14
C TYR A 202 -12.38 -0.61 11.04
N LYS A 203 -12.16 0.69 11.26
CA LYS A 203 -13.19 1.73 11.26
C LYS A 203 -13.50 2.20 9.84
N LYS A 204 -14.02 1.28 9.02
CA LYS A 204 -14.37 1.50 7.61
C LYS A 204 -15.14 2.82 7.37
N LYS A 205 -16.18 3.07 8.16
CA LYS A 205 -17.03 4.27 8.01
C LYS A 205 -16.26 5.56 8.27
N GLU A 206 -15.42 5.59 9.31
CA GLU A 206 -14.61 6.75 9.67
C GLU A 206 -13.58 7.04 8.56
N HIS A 207 -12.94 5.99 8.02
CA HIS A 207 -12.00 6.13 6.92
C HIS A 207 -12.67 6.72 5.66
N LEU A 208 -13.84 6.21 5.28
CA LEU A 208 -14.60 6.74 4.12
C LEU A 208 -14.98 8.22 4.32
N ILE A 209 -15.50 8.59 5.49
CA ILE A 209 -15.86 9.99 5.80
C ILE A 209 -14.63 10.89 5.70
N ASN A 210 -13.48 10.46 6.23
CA ASN A 210 -12.25 11.24 6.14
C ASN A 210 -11.76 11.40 4.69
N MET A 211 -11.88 10.37 3.86
CA MET A 211 -11.55 10.47 2.43
C MET A 211 -12.49 11.41 1.67
N GLU A 212 -13.80 11.38 1.95
CA GLU A 212 -14.76 12.33 1.39
C GLU A 212 -14.45 13.78 1.79
N ARG A 213 -14.00 13.99 3.03
CA ARG A 213 -13.64 15.31 3.57
C ARG A 213 -12.48 15.94 2.79
N MET A 214 -11.51 15.14 2.34
CA MET A 214 -10.36 15.61 1.54
C MET A 214 -10.76 16.30 0.23
N PHE A 215 -11.97 16.08 -0.28
CA PHE A 215 -12.45 16.77 -1.47
C PHE A 215 -12.87 18.23 -1.23
N ARG A 216 -13.25 18.56 0.01
CA ARG A 216 -13.89 19.85 0.33
C ARG A 216 -12.92 21.02 0.40
N HIS A 217 -11.62 20.74 0.42
CA HIS A 217 -10.56 21.73 0.56
C HIS A 217 -9.49 21.54 -0.51
N SER A 218 -8.93 22.66 -0.95
CA SER A 218 -7.89 22.70 -1.97
C SER A 218 -6.77 23.66 -1.58
N LEU A 219 -5.58 23.37 -2.07
CA LEU A 219 -4.42 24.25 -2.00
C LEU A 219 -4.30 25.05 -3.29
N THR A 220 -3.98 26.34 -3.17
CA THR A 220 -3.49 27.15 -4.29
C THR A 220 -2.09 26.70 -4.71
N GLU A 221 -1.66 27.06 -5.92
CA GLU A 221 -0.31 26.77 -6.40
C GLU A 221 0.79 27.31 -5.46
N VAL A 222 0.58 28.48 -4.87
CA VAL A 222 1.53 29.08 -3.89
C VAL A 222 1.61 28.22 -2.63
N GLN A 223 0.48 27.77 -2.09
CA GLN A 223 0.46 26.89 -0.91
C GLN A 223 1.05 25.51 -1.23
N PHE A 224 0.76 24.95 -2.41
CA PHE A 224 1.37 23.70 -2.86
C PHE A 224 2.90 23.84 -2.99
N ALA A 225 3.39 24.90 -3.62
CA ALA A 225 4.82 25.16 -3.73
C ALA A 225 5.50 25.32 -2.37
N HIS A 226 4.85 26.04 -1.44
CA HIS A 226 5.31 26.18 -0.06
C HIS A 226 5.38 24.81 0.64
N LEU A 227 4.32 24.01 0.54
CA LEU A 227 4.24 22.66 1.08
C LEU A 227 5.39 21.78 0.61
N ILE A 228 5.60 21.70 -0.71
CA ILE A 228 6.71 20.94 -1.29
C ILE A 228 8.06 21.46 -0.78
N GLY A 229 8.24 22.78 -0.70
CA GLY A 229 9.46 23.40 -0.16
C GLY A 229 9.74 22.96 1.28
N LYS A 230 8.72 23.01 2.15
CA LYS A 230 8.83 22.59 3.56
C LYS A 230 9.09 21.09 3.70
N MET A 231 8.43 20.27 2.89
CA MET A 231 8.70 18.82 2.83
C MET A 231 10.13 18.51 2.40
N LYS A 232 10.71 19.27 1.46
CA LYS A 232 12.13 19.14 1.05
C LYS A 232 13.11 19.63 2.11
N LEU A 233 12.73 20.62 2.93
CA LEU A 233 13.55 21.09 4.06
C LEU A 233 13.51 20.13 5.25
N PHE A 234 12.40 19.39 5.43
CA PHE A 234 12.17 18.52 6.58
C PHE A 234 13.34 17.59 6.93
N PRO A 235 14.00 16.87 5.99
CA PRO A 235 15.13 16.00 6.30
C PRO A 235 16.33 16.73 6.90
N TYR A 236 16.46 18.04 6.68
CA TYR A 236 17.58 18.86 7.14
C TYR A 236 17.32 19.59 8.47
N LEU A 237 16.10 19.51 8.99
CA LEU A 237 15.76 20.04 10.31
C LEU A 237 16.52 19.29 11.41
N SER A 238 16.78 20.00 12.51
CA SER A 238 17.34 19.44 13.74
C SER A 238 16.42 18.34 14.29
N LYS A 239 16.97 17.51 15.18
CA LYS A 239 16.21 16.42 15.80
C LYS A 239 15.06 16.98 16.65
N GLU A 240 15.31 18.09 17.33
CA GLU A 240 14.39 18.80 18.21
C GLU A 240 13.22 19.38 17.40
N GLU A 241 13.50 20.02 16.26
CA GLU A 241 12.47 20.52 15.35
C GLU A 241 11.61 19.39 14.77
N LYS A 242 12.20 18.25 14.39
CA LYS A 242 11.44 17.12 13.86
C LYS A 242 10.50 16.48 14.87
N GLN A 243 10.85 16.50 16.16
CA GLN A 243 10.05 15.87 17.22
C GLN A 243 8.69 16.54 17.43
N ILE A 244 8.59 17.84 17.14
CA ILE A 244 7.34 18.61 17.29
C ILE A 244 6.52 18.67 15.99
N LEU A 245 7.07 18.17 14.88
CA LEU A 245 6.42 18.17 13.57
C LEU A 245 5.86 16.79 13.25
N PHE A 246 4.97 16.74 12.26
CA PHE A 246 4.51 15.47 11.71
C PHE A 246 5.72 14.67 11.15
N PRO A 247 5.86 13.37 11.50
CA PRO A 247 6.98 12.55 11.08
C PRO A 247 6.82 12.15 9.60
N LEU A 248 7.22 13.02 8.69
CA LEU A 248 7.11 12.79 7.25
C LEU A 248 8.00 11.61 6.82
N ALA A 249 7.40 10.58 6.20
CA ALA A 249 8.12 9.40 5.72
C ALA A 249 8.53 9.48 4.23
N MET A 250 7.95 10.42 3.48
CA MET A 250 8.22 10.62 2.06
C MET A 250 9.62 11.20 1.83
N ASN A 251 10.35 10.67 0.84
CA ASN A 251 11.69 11.15 0.49
C ASN A 251 11.70 12.01 -0.78
N ASP A 252 12.88 12.54 -1.14
CA ASP A 252 13.05 13.43 -2.29
C ASP A 252 12.62 12.78 -3.62
N THR A 253 12.86 11.48 -3.80
CA THR A 253 12.42 10.75 -5.00
C THR A 253 10.91 10.77 -5.14
N GLN A 254 10.17 10.46 -4.08
CA GLN A 254 8.70 10.55 -4.10
C GLN A 254 8.23 12.00 -4.29
N LEU A 255 8.85 12.97 -3.62
CA LEU A 255 8.49 14.38 -3.79
C LEU A 255 8.65 14.86 -5.23
N ASN A 256 9.71 14.45 -5.91
CA ASN A 256 9.91 14.79 -7.32
C ASN A 256 8.86 14.14 -8.23
N ILE A 257 8.41 12.92 -7.90
CA ILE A 257 7.27 12.28 -8.58
C ILE A 257 5.99 13.09 -8.37
N VAL A 258 5.68 13.49 -7.13
CA VAL A 258 4.49 14.31 -6.80
C VAL A 258 4.51 15.64 -7.56
N VAL A 259 5.66 16.33 -7.61
CA VAL A 259 5.78 17.61 -8.32
C VAL A 259 5.56 17.43 -9.82
N ARG A 260 6.13 16.39 -10.42
CA ARG A 260 5.88 16.06 -11.83
C ARG A 260 4.39 15.79 -12.06
N ASP A 261 3.81 14.91 -11.25
CA ASP A 261 2.44 14.41 -11.41
C ASP A 261 1.38 15.46 -11.07
N TYR A 262 1.70 16.44 -10.23
CA TYR A 262 0.90 17.66 -10.05
C TYR A 262 0.66 18.41 -11.37
N HIS A 263 1.59 18.34 -12.33
CA HIS A 263 1.45 18.95 -13.65
C HIS A 263 0.96 17.97 -14.73
N THR A 264 1.30 16.68 -14.62
CA THR A 264 1.17 15.75 -15.75
C THR A 264 0.26 14.56 -15.51
N ASP A 265 -0.16 14.27 -14.28
CA ASP A 265 -1.04 13.13 -14.03
C ASP A 265 -2.42 13.35 -14.67
N ALA A 266 -2.94 12.32 -15.32
CA ALA A 266 -4.18 12.41 -16.08
C ALA A 266 -5.44 12.54 -15.21
N HIS A 267 -5.38 12.14 -13.93
CA HIS A 267 -6.55 12.03 -13.06
C HIS A 267 -6.46 12.93 -11.81
N PHE A 268 -5.25 13.16 -11.30
CA PHE A 268 -5.01 13.81 -10.01
C PHE A 268 -4.10 15.04 -10.09
N SER A 269 -3.81 15.54 -11.29
CA SER A 269 -3.08 16.81 -11.45
C SER A 269 -3.90 18.01 -10.95
N LYS A 270 -3.25 19.18 -10.95
CA LYS A 270 -3.92 20.44 -10.63
C LYS A 270 -5.08 20.71 -11.59
N SER A 271 -6.11 21.35 -11.06
CA SER A 271 -7.23 21.84 -11.85
C SER A 271 -6.86 23.07 -12.69
N GLU A 272 -7.75 23.47 -13.61
CA GLU A 272 -7.53 24.59 -14.54
C GLU A 272 -7.19 25.93 -13.86
N ASN A 273 -7.68 26.14 -12.64
CA ASN A 273 -7.41 27.34 -11.85
C ASN A 273 -6.10 27.25 -11.03
N ASN A 274 -5.24 26.27 -11.31
CA ASN A 274 -4.00 25.99 -10.58
C ASN A 274 -4.20 25.68 -9.09
N THR A 275 -5.30 24.99 -8.74
CA THR A 275 -5.52 24.46 -7.40
C THR A 275 -5.51 22.93 -7.39
N ILE A 276 -5.15 22.33 -6.26
CA ILE A 276 -5.20 20.88 -6.04
C ILE A 276 -6.00 20.56 -4.79
N SER A 277 -7.00 19.68 -4.90
CA SER A 277 -7.77 19.20 -3.74
C SER A 277 -6.91 18.29 -2.86
N PHE A 278 -7.23 18.17 -1.57
CA PHE A 278 -6.53 17.22 -0.71
C PHE A 278 -6.75 15.77 -1.16
N TRP A 279 -7.87 15.46 -1.81
CA TRP A 279 -8.11 14.15 -2.42
C TRP A 279 -7.09 13.85 -3.53
N ASN A 280 -6.89 14.81 -4.44
CA ASN A 280 -5.91 14.66 -5.52
C ASN A 280 -4.50 14.60 -4.95
N LEU A 281 -4.16 15.47 -3.99
CA LEU A 281 -2.86 15.46 -3.32
C LEU A 281 -2.58 14.11 -2.63
N TYR A 282 -3.56 13.55 -1.92
CA TYR A 282 -3.46 12.25 -1.29
C TYR A 282 -3.17 11.15 -2.33
N ASN A 283 -3.92 11.15 -3.44
CA ASN A 283 -3.70 10.18 -4.51
C ASN A 283 -2.31 10.32 -5.15
N LEU A 284 -1.82 11.55 -5.37
CA LEU A 284 -0.45 11.78 -5.84
C LEU A 284 0.59 11.24 -4.85
N PHE A 285 0.38 11.41 -3.55
CA PHE A 285 1.28 10.84 -2.53
C PHE A 285 1.31 9.31 -2.57
N THR A 286 0.14 8.67 -2.65
CA THR A 286 0.06 7.20 -2.74
C THR A 286 0.59 6.67 -4.08
N GLU A 287 0.41 7.40 -5.18
CA GLU A 287 0.98 7.07 -6.49
C GLU A 287 2.51 7.07 -6.41
N ALA A 288 3.09 8.15 -5.86
CA ALA A 288 4.51 8.27 -5.68
C ALA A 288 5.09 7.14 -4.81
N ASN A 289 4.34 6.66 -3.82
CA ASN A 289 4.76 5.55 -2.96
C ASN A 289 4.88 4.19 -3.67
N LYS A 290 4.30 3.99 -4.86
CA LYS A 290 4.51 2.77 -5.67
C LYS A 290 5.95 2.56 -6.11
N SER A 291 6.73 3.64 -6.13
CA SER A 291 8.18 3.63 -6.35
C SER A 291 8.99 3.14 -5.13
N THR A 292 8.34 2.80 -4.03
CA THR A 292 8.98 2.31 -2.80
C THR A 292 9.11 0.79 -2.81
N TYR A 293 10.17 0.27 -2.18
CA TYR A 293 10.31 -1.16 -1.89
C TYR A 293 9.12 -1.72 -1.10
N ILE A 294 8.81 -3.00 -1.36
CA ILE A 294 7.77 -3.79 -0.68
C ILE A 294 7.79 -3.56 0.85
N ASP A 295 8.97 -3.57 1.47
CA ASP A 295 9.13 -3.52 2.92
C ASP A 295 8.58 -2.26 3.60
N SER A 296 8.42 -1.15 2.88
CA SER A 296 8.02 0.14 3.47
C SER A 296 6.87 0.82 2.75
N ASN A 297 6.30 0.18 1.72
CA ASN A 297 5.23 0.75 0.92
C ASN A 297 3.94 1.00 1.75
N LEU A 298 3.54 0.03 2.58
CA LEU A 298 2.31 0.13 3.38
C LEU A 298 2.40 1.27 4.41
N GLU A 299 3.50 1.36 5.15
CA GLU A 299 3.71 2.40 6.16
C GLU A 299 3.74 3.79 5.54
N ARG A 300 4.30 3.94 4.33
CA ARG A 300 4.29 5.21 3.62
C ARG A 300 2.89 5.60 3.14
N ASN A 301 2.06 4.64 2.75
CA ASN A 301 0.67 4.92 2.39
C ASN A 301 -0.15 5.36 3.61
N VAL A 302 0.06 4.71 4.77
CA VAL A 302 -0.54 5.15 6.05
C VAL A 302 -0.01 6.53 6.47
N ASN A 303 1.29 6.78 6.32
CA ASN A 303 1.88 8.08 6.61
C ASN A 303 1.28 9.17 5.71
N ALA A 304 1.08 8.90 4.42
CA ALA A 304 0.44 9.83 3.49
C ALA A 304 -1.01 10.15 3.91
N TYR A 305 -1.80 9.15 4.31
CA TYR A 305 -3.16 9.35 4.80
C TYR A 305 -3.18 10.21 6.07
N ALA A 306 -2.33 9.86 7.04
CA ALA A 306 -2.22 10.60 8.30
C ALA A 306 -1.73 12.03 8.08
N TYR A 307 -0.78 12.22 7.15
CA TYR A 307 -0.25 13.54 6.81
C TYR A 307 -1.30 14.43 6.18
N VAL A 308 -2.05 13.93 5.20
CA VAL A 308 -3.12 14.70 4.55
C VAL A 308 -4.20 15.10 5.55
N ASN A 309 -4.60 14.19 6.45
CA ASN A 309 -5.56 14.54 7.50
C ASN A 309 -4.99 15.55 8.51
N TYR A 310 -3.70 15.45 8.86
CA TYR A 310 -3.02 16.42 9.72
C TYR A 310 -3.04 17.84 9.11
N LEU A 311 -2.74 17.95 7.82
CA LEU A 311 -2.80 19.20 7.07
C LEU A 311 -4.23 19.75 6.99
N LEU A 312 -5.19 18.87 6.67
CA LEU A 312 -6.60 19.23 6.52
C LEU A 312 -7.19 19.74 7.84
N ASN A 313 -6.91 19.05 8.95
CA ASN A 313 -7.34 19.48 10.28
C ASN A 313 -6.78 20.87 10.63
N ALA A 314 -5.53 21.18 10.26
CA ALA A 314 -4.97 22.50 10.51
C ALA A 314 -5.68 23.60 9.71
N ILE A 315 -6.08 23.32 8.47
CA ILE A 315 -6.85 24.27 7.65
C ILE A 315 -8.27 24.46 8.21
N GLU A 316 -8.95 23.37 8.56
CA GLU A 316 -10.33 23.41 9.06
C GLU A 316 -10.45 24.14 10.41
N ASN A 317 -9.42 24.05 11.25
CA ASN A 317 -9.37 24.69 12.56
C ASN A 317 -8.62 26.04 12.56
N GLU A 318 -8.18 26.53 11.40
CA GLU A 318 -7.39 27.78 11.26
C GLU A 318 -6.12 27.78 12.13
N GLU A 319 -5.49 26.61 12.28
CA GLU A 319 -4.27 26.43 13.06
C GLU A 319 -3.02 26.68 12.22
N SER A 320 -2.03 27.36 12.81
CA SER A 320 -0.71 27.51 12.17
C SER A 320 -0.05 26.15 11.97
N ASN A 321 0.52 25.95 10.78
CA ASN A 321 1.09 24.66 10.38
C ASN A 321 2.36 24.89 9.57
N TYR A 322 3.48 24.32 10.02
CA TYR A 322 4.80 24.48 9.41
C TYR A 322 4.83 24.17 7.90
N PHE A 323 3.96 23.27 7.43
CA PHE A 323 3.95 22.81 6.05
C PHE A 323 3.05 23.62 5.13
N ILE A 324 2.09 24.41 5.64
CA ILE A 324 1.13 25.14 4.79
C ILE A 324 1.21 26.66 4.97
N HIS A 325 1.71 27.15 6.11
CA HIS A 325 1.80 28.57 6.46
C HIS A 325 3.26 29.05 6.55
#